data_AF-I4Z2A6-F1
#
_entry.id   AF-I4Z2A6-F1
#
_cell.length_a   1.000
_cell.length_b   1.000
_cell.length_c   1.000
_cell.angle_alpha   90.00
_cell.angle_beta   90.00
_cell.angle_gamma   90.00
#
_symmetry.space_group_name_H-M   'P 1'
#
loop_
_entity.id
_entity.type
_entity.pdbx_description
1 polymer ?
#
loop_
_entity_poly.entity_id
_entity_poly.type
_entity_poly.pdbx_seq_one_letter_code
_entity_poly.pdbx_strand_id
1 'polypeptide(L)'
;MTQLSLFDLSMLWNRRRASYRPSQEPIDLSLFSVNPIGDAVARDFVIRHHYSGSYPAAAAAYSMFERVAPFQEELVGIAVFSVPMLPMGRPAMPNSANLDASY
;
A
#
# COMPACT_ATOMS: atom_id res chain seq x y z
N MET A 1 -7.98 -31.70 4.02
CA MET A 1 -7.81 -30.26 4.30
C MET A 1 -6.52 -29.81 3.64
N THR A 2 -6.58 -28.98 2.61
CA THR A 2 -5.39 -28.50 1.91
C THR A 2 -4.89 -27.26 2.65
N GLN A 3 -3.68 -27.32 3.18
CA GLN A 3 -3.03 -26.17 3.82
C GLN A 3 -2.66 -25.15 2.75
N LEU A 4 -3.16 -23.93 2.88
CA LEU A 4 -2.78 -22.82 2.00
C LEU A 4 -1.36 -22.38 2.38
N SER A 5 -0.45 -22.37 1.40
CA SER A 5 0.87 -21.78 1.53
C SER A 5 0.73 -20.25 1.61
N LEU A 6 1.22 -19.64 2.70
CA LEU A 6 1.19 -18.19 2.89
C LEU A 6 2.03 -17.42 1.86
N PHE A 7 2.96 -18.10 1.18
CA PHE A 7 3.84 -17.50 0.18
C PHE A 7 3.21 -17.43 -1.21
N ASP A 8 2.19 -18.25 -1.46
CA ASP A 8 1.50 -18.32 -2.75
C ASP A 8 0.23 -17.46 -2.79
N LEU A 9 -0.07 -16.72 -1.71
CA LEU A 9 -1.25 -15.90 -1.58
C LEU A 9 -0.90 -14.43 -1.34
N SER A 10 -1.58 -13.57 -2.08
CA SER A 10 -1.61 -12.13 -1.83
C SER A 10 -2.97 -11.74 -1.27
N MET A 11 -2.95 -10.87 -0.27
CA MET A 11 -4.17 -10.30 0.30
C MET A 11 -4.53 -9.02 -0.44
N LEU A 12 -5.70 -9.00 -1.06
CA LEU A 12 -6.27 -7.82 -1.68
C LEU A 12 -7.33 -7.21 -0.77
N TRP A 13 -7.33 -5.89 -0.69
CA TRP A 13 -8.34 -5.10 0.02
C TRP A 13 -9.16 -4.30 -0.96
N ASN A 14 -10.47 -4.55 -0.98
CA ASN A 14 -11.40 -3.76 -1.78
C ASN A 14 -12.67 -3.49 -0.98
N ARG A 15 -13.12 -2.23 -0.92
CA ARG A 15 -14.28 -1.80 -0.14
C ARG A 15 -14.23 -2.31 1.31
N ARG A 16 -13.03 -2.28 1.91
CA ARG A 16 -12.74 -2.75 3.28
C ARG A 16 -12.96 -4.25 3.51
N ARG A 17 -12.97 -5.06 2.44
CA ARG A 17 -13.04 -6.53 2.51
C ARG A 17 -11.72 -7.12 2.04
N ALA A 18 -11.23 -8.09 2.79
CA ALA A 18 -10.07 -8.87 2.41
C ALA A 18 -10.48 -10.06 1.53
N SER A 19 -9.70 -10.32 0.50
CA SER A 19 -9.74 -11.57 -0.26
C SER A 19 -8.32 -12.07 -0.48
N TYR A 20 -8.11 -13.37 -0.29
CA TYR A 20 -6.84 -14.01 -0.64
C TYR A 20 -6.91 -14.50 -2.08
N ARG A 21 -5.92 -14.13 -2.89
CA ARG A 21 -5.78 -14.53 -4.29
C ARG A 21 -4.41 -15.15 -4.50
N PRO A 22 -4.27 -16.10 -5.46
CA PRO A 22 -2.96 -16.59 -5.85
C PRO A 22 -2.04 -15.43 -6.26
N SER A 23 -0.80 -15.42 -5.79
CA SER A 23 0.15 -14.33 -6.03
C SER A 23 0.64 -14.20 -7.48
N GLN A 24 0.32 -15.17 -8.34
CA GLN A 24 0.86 -15.29 -9.70
C GLN A 24 -0.12 -14.94 -10.82
N GLU A 25 -1.17 -14.15 -10.54
CA GLU A 25 -2.02 -13.64 -11.63
C GLU A 25 -1.22 -12.67 -12.52
N PRO A 26 -1.03 -12.95 -13.83
CA PRO A 26 -0.29 -12.06 -14.71
C PRO A 26 -0.99 -10.70 -14.86
N ILE A 27 -0.20 -9.63 -14.93
CA ILE A 27 -0.68 -8.26 -15.18
C ILE A 27 -0.08 -7.71 -16.47
N ASP A 28 -0.92 -7.17 -17.34
CA ASP A 28 -0.46 -6.41 -18.52
C ASP A 28 -0.24 -4.95 -18.13
N LEU A 29 1.02 -4.60 -17.87
CA LEU A 29 1.42 -3.25 -17.45
C LEU A 29 1.11 -2.17 -18.50
N SER A 30 0.93 -2.54 -19.78
CA SER A 30 0.61 -1.57 -20.84
C SER A 30 -0.79 -0.99 -20.75
N LEU A 31 -1.65 -1.58 -19.91
CA LEU A 31 -3.00 -1.11 -19.61
C LEU A 31 -3.02 -0.08 -18.47
N PHE A 32 -1.91 0.12 -17.76
CA PHE A 32 -1.87 0.94 -16.57
C PHE A 32 -1.03 2.20 -16.75
N SER A 33 -1.49 3.29 -16.15
CA SER A 33 -0.73 4.54 -16.05
C SER A 33 -0.67 5.01 -14.59
N VAL A 34 0.45 5.66 -14.23
CA VAL A 34 0.69 6.16 -12.88
C VAL A 34 0.98 7.65 -12.95
N ASN A 35 0.21 8.43 -12.18
CA ASN A 35 0.32 9.89 -12.15
C ASN A 35 0.24 10.42 -10.72
N PRO A 36 0.94 11.52 -10.37
CA PRO A 36 0.69 12.25 -9.15
C PRO A 36 -0.80 12.61 -9.03
N ILE A 37 -1.35 12.52 -7.82
CA ILE A 37 -2.76 12.84 -7.58
C ILE A 37 -2.92 13.73 -6.35
N GLY A 38 -3.93 14.59 -6.37
CA GLY A 38 -4.24 15.45 -5.24
C GLY A 38 -4.80 14.69 -4.05
N ASP A 39 -4.47 15.17 -2.85
CA ASP A 39 -4.85 14.58 -1.56
C ASP A 39 -6.35 14.33 -1.40
N ALA A 40 -7.22 15.19 -1.96
CA ALA A 40 -8.66 15.03 -1.81
C ALA A 40 -9.17 13.76 -2.48
N VAL A 41 -8.75 13.50 -3.72
CA VAL A 41 -9.10 12.28 -4.46
C VAL A 41 -8.43 11.06 -3.82
N ALA A 42 -7.17 11.24 -3.39
CA ALA A 42 -6.44 10.19 -2.68
C ALA A 42 -7.14 9.73 -1.40
N ARG A 43 -7.59 10.69 -0.59
CA ARG A 43 -8.31 10.46 0.65
C ARG A 43 -9.62 9.72 0.44
N ASP A 44 -10.45 10.17 -0.51
CA ASP A 44 -11.75 9.54 -0.77
C ASP A 44 -11.60 8.07 -1.16
N PHE A 45 -10.67 7.77 -2.06
CA PHE A 45 -10.39 6.41 -2.49
C PHE A 45 -9.83 5.55 -1.33
N VAL A 46 -8.81 6.02 -0.62
CA VAL A 46 -8.19 5.27 0.49
C VAL A 46 -9.22 4.98 1.59
N ILE A 47 -10.00 5.97 2.02
CA ILE A 47 -11.02 5.76 3.04
C ILE A 47 -12.02 4.69 2.61
N ARG A 48 -12.42 4.68 1.33
CA ARG A 48 -13.38 3.72 0.78
C ARG A 48 -12.82 2.29 0.71
N HIS A 49 -11.56 2.13 0.31
CA HIS A 49 -11.01 0.81 -0.02
C HIS A 49 -10.09 0.20 1.04
N HIS A 50 -9.28 1.02 1.72
CA HIS A 50 -8.28 0.57 2.70
C HIS A 50 -8.92 0.00 3.97
N TYR A 51 -8.30 -1.02 4.56
CA TYR A 51 -8.84 -1.73 5.72
C TYR A 51 -9.06 -0.83 6.95
N SER A 52 -8.22 0.20 7.14
CA SER A 52 -8.31 1.10 8.29
C SER A 52 -9.44 2.12 8.18
N GLY A 53 -9.96 2.37 6.97
CA GLY A 53 -10.92 3.44 6.71
C GLY A 53 -10.40 4.86 7.02
N SER A 54 -9.08 5.04 7.14
CA SER A 54 -8.44 6.31 7.48
C SER A 54 -7.38 6.68 6.46
N TYR A 55 -7.20 7.98 6.23
CA TYR A 55 -6.16 8.50 5.34
C TYR A 55 -4.94 8.93 6.17
N PRO A 56 -3.73 8.41 5.88
CA PRO A 56 -2.52 8.79 6.60
C PRO A 56 -2.11 10.23 6.27
N ALA A 57 -1.24 10.81 7.09
CA ALA A 57 -0.54 12.04 6.73
C ALA A 57 0.40 11.76 5.54
N ALA A 58 0.05 12.27 4.36
CA ALA A 58 0.72 11.99 3.11
C ALA A 58 1.87 12.98 2.84
N ALA A 59 3.03 12.45 2.46
CA ALA A 59 4.14 13.20 1.86
C ALA A 59 4.00 13.25 0.33
N ALA A 60 3.48 12.18 -0.27
CA ALA A 60 3.15 12.11 -1.69
C ALA A 60 2.04 11.08 -1.94
N ALA A 61 1.24 11.30 -2.97
CA ALA A 61 0.22 10.37 -3.42
C ALA A 61 0.26 10.19 -4.94
N TYR A 62 0.13 8.95 -5.38
CA TYR A 62 0.10 8.57 -6.77
C TYR A 62 -1.12 7.70 -7.06
N SER A 63 -1.73 7.96 -8.21
CA SER A 63 -2.84 7.20 -8.76
C SER A 63 -2.34 6.09 -9.66
N MET A 64 -3.12 5.02 -9.76
CA MET A 64 -2.99 3.99 -10.77
C MET A 64 -4.31 3.94 -11.55
N PHE A 65 -4.24 4.30 -12.83
CA PHE A 65 -5.37 4.23 -13.76
C PHE A 65 -5.24 2.99 -14.63
N GLU A 66 -6.34 2.30 -14.89
CA GLU A 66 -6.44 1.19 -15.84
C GLU A 66 -7.25 1.63 -17.07
N ARG A 67 -6.72 1.35 -18.26
CA ARG A 67 -7.43 1.57 -19.53
C ARG A 67 -8.46 0.46 -19.74
N VAL A 68 -9.73 0.78 -19.52
CA VAL A 68 -10.85 -0.17 -19.66
C VAL A 68 -11.47 -0.17 -21.06
N ALA A 69 -11.32 0.92 -21.82
CA ALA A 69 -11.77 1.03 -23.20
C ALA A 69 -10.96 2.11 -23.96
N PRO A 70 -11.07 2.22 -25.29
CA PRO A 70 -10.45 3.31 -26.03
C PRO A 70 -10.86 4.68 -25.46
N PHE A 71 -9.87 5.50 -25.08
CA PHE A 71 -10.06 6.82 -24.47
C PHE A 71 -10.80 6.83 -23.11
N GLN A 72 -10.89 5.69 -22.42
CA GLN A 72 -11.52 5.57 -21.11
C GLN A 72 -10.57 4.90 -20.12
N GLU A 73 -10.38 5.55 -18.97
CA GLU A 73 -9.56 5.07 -17.86
C GLU A 73 -10.35 5.08 -16.56
N GLU A 74 -10.08 4.12 -15.68
CA GLU A 74 -10.66 4.03 -14.35
C GLU A 74 -9.57 4.08 -13.28
N LEU A 75 -9.84 4.80 -12.18
CA LEU A 75 -8.96 4.83 -11.02
C LEU A 75 -9.10 3.52 -10.25
N VAL A 76 -8.07 2.68 -10.30
CA VAL A 76 -8.09 1.32 -9.72
C VAL A 76 -7.22 1.18 -8.49
N GLY A 77 -6.32 2.12 -8.23
CA GLY A 77 -5.44 2.05 -7.07
C GLY A 77 -4.80 3.39 -6.72
N ILE A 78 -4.34 3.49 -5.48
CA ILE A 78 -3.57 4.63 -4.96
C ILE A 78 -2.41 4.13 -4.10
N ALA A 79 -1.24 4.70 -4.35
CA ALA A 79 -0.08 4.59 -3.47
C ALA A 79 0.10 5.89 -2.69
N VAL A 80 0.07 5.80 -1.36
CA VAL A 80 0.31 6.94 -0.48
C VAL A 80 1.60 6.71 0.30
N PHE A 81 2.54 7.62 0.13
CA PHE A 81 3.78 7.65 0.92
C PHE A 81 3.54 8.55 2.12
N SER A 82 3.50 7.98 3.32
CA SER A 82 3.25 8.75 4.53
C SER A 82 4.51 9.39 5.09
N VAL A 83 4.34 10.46 5.87
CA VAL A 83 5.43 10.99 6.68
C VAL A 83 5.86 9.97 7.74
N PRO A 84 7.16 9.73 7.96
CA PRO A 84 7.62 8.86 9.03
C PRO A 84 7.27 9.46 10.39
N MET A 85 6.77 8.63 11.31
CA MET A 85 6.38 9.05 12.66
C MET A 85 7.56 9.13 13.65
N LEU A 86 8.76 8.73 13.22
CA LEU A 86 9.96 8.80 14.06
C LEU A 86 10.54 10.22 14.00
N PRO A 87 10.90 10.83 15.14
CA PRO A 87 11.68 12.06 15.13
C PRO A 87 13.02 11.78 14.44
N MET A 88 13.45 12.74 13.61
CA MET A 88 14.59 12.69 12.67
C MET A 88 15.97 12.42 13.30
N GLY A 89 16.04 12.00 14.57
CA GLY A 89 17.27 11.86 15.34
C GLY A 89 17.32 10.70 16.33
N ARG A 90 16.49 9.65 16.21
CA ARG A 90 16.75 8.42 16.99
C ARG A 90 17.96 7.69 16.38
N PRO A 91 19.11 7.57 17.06
CA PRO A 91 20.21 6.75 16.56
C PRO A 91 19.73 5.30 16.41
N ALA A 92 20.24 4.59 15.39
CA ALA A 92 20.07 3.14 15.30
C ALA A 92 20.44 2.54 16.66
N MET A 93 19.54 1.73 17.24
CA MET A 93 19.82 1.08 18.52
C MET A 93 21.14 0.33 18.35
N PRO A 94 22.16 0.58 19.18
CA PRO A 94 23.39 -0.18 19.09
C PRO A 94 23.05 -1.66 19.27
N ASN A 95 23.65 -2.48 18.40
CA ASN A 95 23.54 -3.94 18.41
C ASN A 95 23.64 -4.45 19.86
N SER A 96 22.81 -5.42 20.23
CA SER A 96 22.69 -5.98 21.61
C SER A 96 23.92 -6.76 22.07
N ALA A 97 25.09 -6.50 21.48
CA ALA A 97 26.37 -7.10 21.84
C ALA A 97 27.04 -6.43 23.06
N ASN A 98 26.43 -5.41 23.67
CA ASN A 98 26.94 -4.76 24.90
C ASN A 98 25.83 -4.57 25.94
N LEU A 99 25.26 -5.66 26.45
CA LEU A 99 24.41 -5.65 27.65
C LEU A 99 25.22 -6.16 28.85
N ASP A 100 26.24 -5.40 29.19
CA ASP A 100 27.16 -5.68 30.30
C ASP A 100 27.72 -4.36 30.84
N ALA A 101 26.83 -3.50 31.35
CA ALA A 101 27.17 -2.46 32.31
C ALA A 101 25.93 -1.97 33.08
N SER A 102 25.73 -2.59 34.25
CA SER A 102 25.25 -2.01 35.51
C SER A 102 24.09 -0.99 35.51
N TYR A 103 22.92 -1.42 35.98
CA TYR A 103 22.25 -0.84 37.16
C TYR A 103 21.37 -1.90 37.85
#